data_AF-A0A820GZZ6-F1
#
_entry.id   AF-A0A820GZZ6-F1
#
_cell.length_a   1.000
_cell.length_b   1.000
_cell.length_c   1.000
_cell.angle_alpha   90.00
_cell.angle_beta   90.00
_cell.angle_gamma   90.00
#
_symmetry.space_group_name_H-M   'P 1'
#
loop_
_entity.id
_entity.type
_entity.pdbx_description
1 polymer ?
#
loop_
_entity_poly.entity_id
_entity_poly.type
_entity_poly.pdbx_seq_one_letter_code
_entity_poly.pdbx_strand_id
1 'polypeptide(L)'
;MNTNSNNNVNELCPVDCDGYGILPHMDTWSLQFLTIEDQNLAPIEYTYIKYHADKHKWRFMICLLICLVWIILTKIDTSEICGQSCENIHIYLCSIVHIDIGLLLFSLVLYLLPTRHSHLFQIIYLLTCVITIKYPFRYSTCFINCFINFYLFCLPFHSFKNISIILLIISIISNPIIDTILRLHRSGTTLLYEQLCKVLSVAYVTPYSILYYNHLIEAENTNQTSTYINAFNKYFRLLGIRNRFIDSIRVSALNPPEEYCFVISQQRNRILSLPLLFTKDSLRLNSKSYKIFNNLCRKLIYTQKPESNIVLLKNPWDYGNESEILKLYPNAKFIHILRNPLEVINSAYLAQYHHISGAHFDPYVWTIASNSLKSALCTARFIYSLMGTNKATKRMLNNTTNMYLNKTPIGLNSIQSLPSSRVYTITYSNLIENLVEQLNLICQFIGIQVTPEQLSKHNCYKKQFKPADIVQEHSQSIIQQLIERNLPTNY
;
A
#
# COMPACT_ATOMS: atom_id res chain seq x y z
N MET A 1 -43.46 37.12 31.42
CA MET A 1 -42.28 37.69 30.73
C MET A 1 -41.04 37.05 31.34
N ASN A 2 -40.48 36.04 30.68
CA ASN A 2 -39.21 35.42 31.08
C ASN A 2 -38.51 34.95 29.81
N THR A 3 -37.40 35.62 29.49
CA THR A 3 -36.55 35.34 28.33
C THR A 3 -35.49 34.34 28.72
N ASN A 4 -35.61 33.10 28.26
CA ASN A 4 -34.53 32.10 28.29
C ASN A 4 -33.84 32.06 26.93
N SER A 5 -32.58 32.52 26.92
CA SER A 5 -31.65 32.46 25.81
C SER A 5 -31.04 31.05 25.70
N ASN A 6 -31.50 30.27 24.73
CA ASN A 6 -30.80 29.07 24.27
C ASN A 6 -29.84 29.45 23.12
N ASN A 7 -28.55 29.56 23.44
CA ASN A 7 -27.48 29.62 22.44
C ASN A 7 -27.09 28.19 22.04
N ASN A 8 -27.76 27.65 21.02
CA ASN A 8 -27.25 26.53 20.24
C ASN A 8 -26.44 27.10 19.06
N VAL A 9 -25.13 27.18 19.23
CA VAL A 9 -24.20 27.46 18.14
C VAL A 9 -23.97 26.15 17.37
N ASN A 10 -24.79 25.91 16.35
CA ASN A 10 -24.49 24.95 15.30
C ASN A 10 -23.58 25.66 14.27
N GLU A 11 -22.26 25.55 14.44
CA GLU A 11 -21.29 25.85 13.39
C GLU A 11 -21.41 24.79 12.28
N LEU A 12 -22.36 25.02 11.36
CA LEU A 12 -22.36 24.39 10.05
C LEU A 12 -21.35 25.13 9.18
N CYS A 13 -20.20 24.50 8.90
CA CYS A 13 -19.32 24.93 7.82
C CYS A 13 -20.09 24.84 6.48
N PRO A 14 -20.28 25.94 5.74
CA PRO A 14 -20.66 25.85 4.35
C PRO A 14 -19.44 25.32 3.59
N VAL A 15 -19.54 24.09 3.07
CA VAL A 15 -18.60 23.60 2.08
C VAL A 15 -19.00 24.24 0.76
N ASP A 16 -18.45 25.43 0.47
CA ASP A 16 -18.49 26.02 -0.86
C ASP A 16 -17.74 25.08 -1.82
N CYS A 17 -18.52 24.22 -2.49
CA CYS A 17 -18.04 23.36 -3.57
C CYS A 17 -17.96 24.10 -4.92
N ASP A 18 -18.30 25.38 -4.97
CA ASP A 18 -18.33 26.17 -6.19
C ASP A 18 -17.08 27.04 -6.29
N GLY A 19 -16.05 26.48 -6.91
CA GLY A 19 -14.83 27.23 -7.22
C GLY A 19 -13.68 26.34 -7.60
N TYR A 20 -13.65 25.86 -8.85
CA TYR A 20 -12.37 25.66 -9.54
C TYR A 20 -11.79 27.06 -9.80
N GLY A 21 -11.34 27.72 -8.73
CA GLY A 21 -10.49 28.89 -8.83
C GLY A 21 -9.26 28.46 -9.60
N ILE A 22 -9.02 29.13 -10.73
CA ILE A 22 -7.74 29.12 -11.40
C ILE A 22 -6.74 29.61 -10.35
N LEU A 23 -6.07 28.68 -9.67
CA LEU A 23 -4.92 29.01 -8.84
C LEU A 23 -3.86 29.59 -9.80
N PRO A 24 -3.22 30.71 -9.44
CA PRO A 24 -2.21 31.31 -10.30
C PRO A 24 -1.13 30.28 -10.57
N HIS A 25 -0.60 30.30 -11.80
CA HIS A 25 0.58 29.55 -12.23
C HIS A 25 1.61 29.50 -11.09
N MET A 26 1.71 28.34 -10.41
CA MET A 26 2.71 28.11 -9.38
C MET A 26 4.00 27.64 -10.06
N ASP A 27 4.77 28.60 -10.55
CA ASP A 27 6.15 28.36 -10.94
C ASP A 27 7.00 28.18 -9.68
N THR A 28 7.72 27.06 -9.63
CA THR A 28 8.84 26.75 -8.72
C THR A 28 8.54 26.68 -7.22
N TRP A 29 8.27 25.47 -6.72
CA TRP A 29 8.49 25.14 -5.32
C TRP A 29 9.99 24.97 -5.05
N SER A 30 10.59 25.92 -4.34
CA SER A 30 11.80 25.69 -3.56
C SER A 30 11.37 25.15 -2.19
N LEU A 31 11.69 23.88 -1.91
CA LEU A 31 11.45 23.28 -0.59
C LEU A 31 12.39 23.93 0.44
N GLN A 32 11.85 24.79 1.31
CA GLN A 32 12.52 25.16 2.56
C GLN A 32 12.29 24.06 3.62
N PHE A 33 13.38 23.48 4.14
CA PHE A 33 13.37 22.38 5.10
C PHE A 33 13.37 22.91 6.55
N LEU A 34 12.43 22.42 7.38
CA LEU A 34 12.40 22.61 8.83
C LEU A 34 13.11 21.43 9.52
N THR A 35 14.15 21.72 10.29
CA THR A 35 14.78 20.77 11.23
C THR A 35 14.16 20.94 12.62
N ILE A 36 13.64 19.87 13.22
CA ILE A 36 13.15 19.85 14.60
C ILE A 36 13.90 18.75 15.36
N GLU A 37 14.59 19.14 16.43
CA GLU A 37 15.20 18.25 17.43
C GLU A 37 14.19 18.03 18.56
N ASP A 38 13.70 16.80 18.73
CA ASP A 38 12.93 16.40 19.91
C ASP A 38 13.26 14.92 20.23
N GLN A 39 13.93 14.70 21.37
CA GLN A 39 14.65 13.46 21.69
C GLN A 39 13.82 12.37 22.38
N ASN A 40 12.49 12.48 22.44
CA ASN A 40 11.61 11.47 23.04
C ASN A 40 10.89 10.55 22.02
N LEU A 41 11.46 10.36 20.83
CA LEU A 41 10.89 9.53 19.75
C LEU A 41 11.64 8.19 19.61
N ALA A 42 11.18 7.13 20.27
CA ALA A 42 11.68 5.76 20.08
C ALA A 42 10.65 4.85 19.38
N PRO A 43 11.08 3.98 18.46
CA PRO A 43 11.89 4.26 17.29
C PRO A 43 10.96 4.52 16.10
N ILE A 44 10.93 5.77 15.63
CA ILE A 44 10.63 6.01 14.22
C ILE A 44 11.79 5.35 13.49
N GLU A 45 11.65 4.09 13.06
CA GLU A 45 12.59 3.39 12.15
C GLU A 45 12.70 4.12 10.78
N TYR A 46 12.51 5.44 10.72
CA TYR A 46 12.71 6.32 9.58
C TYR A 46 14.04 7.09 9.63
N THR A 47 14.99 6.56 10.39
CA THR A 47 16.36 6.37 9.90
C THR A 47 16.37 5.63 8.52
N TYR A 48 15.28 4.94 8.13
CA TYR A 48 15.13 4.15 6.90
C TYR A 48 14.76 4.93 5.62
N ILE A 49 14.03 6.05 5.68
CA ILE A 49 13.91 6.92 4.49
C ILE A 49 15.25 7.57 4.15
N LYS A 50 16.02 7.88 5.18
CA LYS A 50 17.38 8.42 5.08
C LYS A 50 18.32 7.35 4.47
N TYR A 51 18.26 6.11 4.94
CA TYR A 51 19.05 5.00 4.39
C TYR A 51 18.71 4.61 2.94
N HIS A 52 17.42 4.66 2.52
CA HIS A 52 17.04 4.29 1.14
C HIS A 52 17.22 5.41 0.11
N ALA A 53 17.06 6.68 0.51
CA ALA A 53 17.55 7.80 -0.29
C ALA A 53 19.07 7.68 -0.53
N ASP A 54 19.82 7.23 0.48
CA ASP A 54 21.27 7.03 0.35
C ASP A 54 21.65 5.76 -0.45
N LYS A 55 20.87 4.67 -0.44
CA LYS A 55 21.17 3.48 -1.26
C LYS A 55 20.91 3.69 -2.77
N HIS A 56 19.92 4.51 -3.12
CA HIS A 56 19.72 4.95 -4.49
C HIS A 56 20.81 5.94 -4.96
N LYS A 57 21.32 6.81 -4.06
CA LYS A 57 22.57 7.57 -4.27
C LYS A 57 23.78 6.66 -4.44
N TRP A 58 23.96 5.61 -3.64
CA TRP A 58 25.11 4.71 -3.75
C TRP A 58 25.13 3.93 -5.07
N ARG A 59 23.99 3.50 -5.59
CA ARG A 59 23.93 2.84 -6.91
C ARG A 59 24.14 3.81 -8.07
N PHE A 60 23.61 5.02 -7.97
CA PHE A 60 23.91 6.10 -8.92
C PHE A 60 25.41 6.47 -8.88
N MET A 61 25.99 6.57 -7.68
CA MET A 61 27.43 6.77 -7.47
C MET A 61 28.28 5.61 -7.95
N ILE A 62 27.86 4.35 -7.78
CA ILE A 62 28.58 3.17 -8.33
C ILE A 62 28.53 3.17 -9.86
N CYS A 63 27.39 3.50 -10.47
CA CYS A 63 27.32 3.66 -11.93
C CYS A 63 28.21 4.82 -12.41
N LEU A 64 28.23 5.95 -11.69
CA LEU A 64 29.11 7.09 -11.98
C LEU A 64 30.60 6.74 -11.80
N LEU A 65 30.92 5.94 -10.77
CA LEU A 65 32.26 5.45 -10.46
C LEU A 65 32.73 4.44 -11.51
N ILE A 66 31.87 3.53 -11.98
CA ILE A 66 32.17 2.60 -13.07
C ILE A 66 32.41 3.35 -14.38
N CYS A 67 31.62 4.40 -14.67
CA CYS A 67 31.87 5.28 -15.81
C CYS A 67 33.21 6.04 -15.67
N LEU A 68 33.55 6.54 -14.47
CA LEU A 68 34.82 7.22 -14.17
C LEU A 68 36.04 6.29 -14.24
N VAL A 69 35.93 5.08 -13.67
CA VAL A 69 36.97 4.04 -13.75
C VAL A 69 37.17 3.61 -15.20
N TRP A 70 36.11 3.47 -15.99
CA TRP A 70 36.22 3.18 -17.41
C TRP A 70 36.94 4.33 -18.16
N ILE A 71 36.62 5.59 -17.87
CA ILE A 71 37.32 6.77 -18.44
C ILE A 71 38.81 6.81 -18.05
N ILE A 72 39.14 6.47 -16.80
CA ILE A 72 40.52 6.41 -16.29
C ILE A 72 41.28 5.25 -16.92
N LEU A 73 40.69 4.05 -16.99
CA LEU A 73 41.30 2.87 -17.62
C LEU A 73 41.48 3.05 -19.13
N THR A 74 40.63 3.84 -19.80
CA THR A 74 40.84 4.24 -21.20
C THR A 74 41.87 5.36 -21.37
N LYS A 75 42.32 6.01 -20.28
CA LYS A 75 43.36 7.06 -20.27
C LYS A 75 44.70 6.61 -19.69
N ILE A 76 44.79 5.42 -19.10
CA ILE A 76 46.05 4.82 -18.69
C ILE A 76 46.59 4.06 -19.90
N ASP A 77 47.24 4.83 -20.76
CA ASP A 77 48.27 4.32 -21.65
C ASP A 77 49.54 4.21 -20.82
N THR A 78 49.94 2.99 -20.47
CA THR A 78 51.27 2.70 -19.91
C THR A 78 51.92 1.64 -20.78
N SER A 79 52.12 1.99 -22.05
CA SER A 79 53.31 1.54 -22.76
C SER A 79 54.54 2.22 -22.14
N GLU A 80 54.96 1.81 -20.94
CA GLU A 80 56.34 1.95 -20.42
C GLU A 80 56.44 1.48 -18.97
N ILE A 81 57.44 0.64 -18.72
CA ILE A 81 58.23 0.42 -17.48
C ILE A 81 58.48 -1.08 -17.22
N CYS A 82 59.57 -1.53 -17.85
CA CYS A 82 60.59 -2.48 -17.43
C CYS A 82 60.70 -2.86 -15.94
N GLY A 83 61.16 -4.09 -15.69
CA GLY A 83 62.33 -4.31 -14.82
C GLY A 83 62.18 -5.32 -13.69
N GLN A 84 63.01 -6.37 -13.73
CA GLN A 84 63.09 -7.52 -12.83
C GLN A 84 63.45 -7.25 -11.35
N SER A 85 63.04 -8.23 -10.53
CA SER A 85 63.66 -8.76 -9.29
C SER A 85 63.26 -8.17 -7.92
N CYS A 86 62.28 -8.82 -7.26
CA CYS A 86 62.21 -9.10 -5.81
C CYS A 86 60.86 -9.81 -5.45
N GLU A 87 60.66 -11.06 -5.88
CA GLU A 87 59.34 -11.73 -5.72
C GLU A 87 59.13 -12.49 -4.40
N ASN A 88 60.17 -12.93 -3.67
CA ASN A 88 59.94 -13.94 -2.62
C ASN A 88 59.88 -13.46 -1.17
N ILE A 89 60.19 -12.19 -0.87
CA ILE A 89 60.06 -11.63 0.51
C ILE A 89 58.77 -10.81 0.66
N HIS A 90 58.27 -10.22 -0.43
CA HIS A 90 57.06 -9.41 -0.41
C HIS A 90 55.79 -10.25 -0.20
N ILE A 91 55.77 -11.49 -0.73
CA ILE A 91 54.62 -12.40 -0.63
C ILE A 91 54.42 -12.90 0.82
N TYR A 92 55.49 -13.09 1.58
CA TYR A 92 55.43 -13.64 2.94
C TYR A 92 55.05 -12.60 4.01
N LEU A 93 55.54 -11.37 3.87
CA LEU A 93 55.17 -10.25 4.77
C LEU A 93 53.76 -9.72 4.48
N CYS A 94 53.32 -9.71 3.23
CA CYS A 94 51.94 -9.35 2.89
C CYS A 94 50.93 -10.38 3.42
N SER A 95 51.26 -11.67 3.46
CA SER A 95 50.31 -12.70 3.92
C SER A 95 50.13 -12.73 5.45
N ILE A 96 51.16 -12.42 6.24
CA ILE A 96 51.04 -12.35 7.72
C ILE A 96 50.27 -11.08 8.14
N VAL A 97 50.54 -9.93 7.54
CA VAL A 97 49.83 -8.67 7.84
C VAL A 97 48.36 -8.74 7.38
N HIS A 98 48.04 -9.49 6.32
CA HIS A 98 46.66 -9.67 5.88
C HIS A 98 45.82 -10.59 6.77
N ILE A 99 46.43 -11.55 7.48
CA ILE A 99 45.69 -12.48 8.36
C ILE A 99 45.26 -11.78 9.65
N ASP A 100 46.12 -10.96 10.24
CA ASP A 100 45.82 -10.26 11.50
C ASP A 100 44.86 -9.08 11.30
N ILE A 101 45.01 -8.32 10.20
CA ILE A 101 44.04 -7.29 9.82
C ILE A 101 42.68 -7.92 9.47
N GLY A 102 42.68 -9.11 8.85
CA GLY A 102 41.47 -9.87 8.55
C GLY A 102 40.72 -10.31 9.80
N LEU A 103 41.42 -10.80 10.83
CA LEU A 103 40.83 -11.21 12.12
C LEU A 103 40.34 -10.02 12.96
N LEU A 104 41.05 -8.89 12.91
CA LEU A 104 40.64 -7.66 13.58
C LEU A 104 39.39 -7.05 12.92
N LEU A 105 39.35 -7.01 11.58
CA LEU A 105 38.18 -6.58 10.82
C LEU A 105 37.01 -7.55 11.00
N PHE A 106 37.26 -8.85 11.10
CA PHE A 106 36.23 -9.86 11.39
C PHE A 106 35.59 -9.65 12.77
N SER A 107 36.40 -9.38 13.80
CA SER A 107 35.93 -9.11 15.16
C SER A 107 35.18 -7.78 15.26
N LEU A 108 35.64 -6.75 14.53
CA LEU A 108 34.98 -5.45 14.43
C LEU A 108 33.64 -5.54 13.68
N VAL A 109 33.55 -6.36 12.64
CA VAL A 109 32.32 -6.64 11.89
C VAL A 109 31.30 -7.41 12.74
N LEU A 110 31.75 -8.36 13.57
CA LEU A 110 30.90 -9.06 14.54
C LEU A 110 30.36 -8.12 15.64
N TYR A 111 31.17 -7.16 16.09
CA TYR A 111 30.79 -6.20 17.14
C TYR A 111 29.81 -5.12 16.64
N LEU A 112 29.85 -4.78 15.34
CA LEU A 112 29.07 -3.67 14.77
C LEU A 112 27.75 -4.07 14.11
N LEU A 113 27.39 -5.35 14.03
CA LEU A 113 26.25 -5.79 13.21
C LEU A 113 24.97 -6.17 14.00
N PRO A 114 23.78 -5.67 13.57
CA PRO A 114 22.51 -6.07 14.17
C PRO A 114 22.13 -7.52 13.81
N THR A 115 21.49 -8.18 14.77
CA THR A 115 21.21 -9.63 14.91
C THR A 115 20.28 -10.29 13.86
N ARG A 116 20.14 -9.78 12.62
CA ARG A 116 19.07 -10.22 11.69
C ARG A 116 19.47 -10.91 10.37
N HIS A 117 20.68 -11.45 10.21
CA HIS A 117 21.08 -12.12 8.96
C HIS A 117 21.36 -13.63 9.10
N SER A 118 20.39 -14.47 8.72
CA SER A 118 20.45 -15.94 8.75
C SER A 118 21.42 -16.57 7.73
N HIS A 119 21.69 -15.91 6.61
CA HIS A 119 22.62 -16.43 5.61
C HIS A 119 24.09 -16.29 6.03
N LEU A 120 24.43 -15.24 6.77
CA LEU A 120 25.77 -15.09 7.35
C LEU A 120 25.99 -16.12 8.46
N PHE A 121 24.94 -16.46 9.22
CA PHE A 121 24.98 -17.56 10.18
C PHE A 121 25.28 -18.91 9.51
N GLN A 122 24.67 -19.18 8.35
CA GLN A 122 24.96 -20.40 7.58
C GLN A 122 26.41 -20.42 7.07
N ILE A 123 26.94 -19.28 6.62
CA ILE A 123 28.33 -19.14 6.18
C ILE A 123 29.31 -19.29 7.36
N ILE A 124 29.02 -18.66 8.51
CA ILE A 124 29.81 -18.80 9.74
C ILE A 124 29.77 -20.25 10.22
N TYR A 125 28.60 -20.88 10.25
CA TYR A 125 28.45 -22.29 10.60
C TYR A 125 29.29 -23.19 9.67
N LEU A 126 29.22 -22.98 8.35
CA LEU A 126 30.04 -23.71 7.37
C LEU A 126 31.54 -23.50 7.59
N LEU A 127 32.00 -22.26 7.75
CA LEU A 127 33.40 -21.94 8.03
C LEU A 127 33.88 -22.56 9.35
N THR A 128 33.03 -22.55 10.36
CA THR A 128 33.35 -23.12 11.67
C THR A 128 33.37 -24.65 11.60
N CYS A 129 32.47 -25.29 10.84
CA CYS A 129 32.53 -26.72 10.56
C CYS A 129 33.83 -27.10 9.82
N VAL A 130 34.25 -26.31 8.82
CA VAL A 130 35.50 -26.53 8.08
C VAL A 130 36.73 -26.40 9.00
N ILE A 131 36.76 -25.41 9.89
CA ILE A 131 37.84 -25.22 10.86
C ILE A 131 37.86 -26.36 11.90
N THR A 132 36.68 -26.80 12.36
CA THR A 132 36.55 -27.88 13.35
C THR A 132 36.97 -29.24 12.78
N ILE A 133 36.66 -29.50 11.50
CA ILE A 133 37.14 -30.70 10.79
C ILE A 133 38.67 -30.70 10.67
N LYS A 134 39.28 -29.51 10.47
CA LYS A 134 40.73 -29.38 10.32
C LYS A 134 41.49 -29.44 11.66
N TYR A 135 40.85 -29.12 12.79
CA TYR A 135 41.47 -29.08 14.12
C TYR A 135 40.57 -29.66 15.24
N PRO A 136 40.21 -30.96 15.18
CA PRO A 136 39.11 -31.54 15.97
C PRO A 136 39.36 -31.59 17.49
N PHE A 137 40.61 -31.62 17.93
CA PHE A 137 40.95 -31.84 19.34
C PHE A 137 41.19 -30.57 20.17
N ARG A 138 41.36 -29.38 19.56
CA ARG A 138 41.66 -28.15 20.31
C ARG A 138 40.48 -27.22 20.56
N TYR A 139 39.38 -27.34 19.80
CA TYR A 139 38.30 -26.34 19.82
C TYR A 139 36.90 -26.90 20.10
N SER A 140 36.74 -28.22 20.21
CA SER A 140 35.43 -28.87 20.38
C SER A 140 34.74 -28.53 21.71
N THR A 141 35.48 -28.45 22.82
CA THR A 141 34.94 -28.11 24.15
C THR A 141 34.57 -26.64 24.28
N CYS A 142 35.36 -25.73 23.69
CA CYS A 142 35.03 -24.31 23.63
C CYS A 142 33.77 -24.06 22.79
N PHE A 143 33.61 -24.79 21.68
CA PHE A 143 32.44 -24.68 20.80
C PHE A 143 31.16 -25.15 21.48
N ILE A 144 31.18 -26.31 22.14
CA ILE A 144 30.02 -26.85 22.87
C ILE A 144 29.58 -25.88 23.97
N ASN A 145 30.53 -25.32 24.73
CA ASN A 145 30.21 -24.37 25.79
C ASN A 145 29.67 -23.03 25.24
N CYS A 146 30.21 -22.51 24.14
CA CYS A 146 29.66 -21.31 23.50
C CYS A 146 28.26 -21.56 22.93
N PHE A 147 28.02 -22.73 22.33
CA PHE A 147 26.72 -23.08 21.76
C PHE A 147 25.65 -23.29 22.84
N ILE A 148 25.99 -24.00 23.92
CA ILE A 148 25.07 -24.24 25.06
C ILE A 148 24.76 -22.92 25.77
N ASN A 149 25.77 -22.09 26.06
CA ASN A 149 25.54 -20.80 26.72
C ASN A 149 24.72 -19.85 25.83
N PHE A 150 24.95 -19.83 24.52
CA PHE A 150 24.15 -19.05 23.58
C PHE A 150 22.70 -19.56 23.51
N TYR A 151 22.50 -20.88 23.44
CA TYR A 151 21.17 -21.49 23.38
C TYR A 151 20.37 -21.25 24.68
N LEU A 152 21.03 -21.40 25.84
CA LEU A 152 20.44 -21.12 27.16
C LEU A 152 20.19 -19.63 27.38
N PHE A 153 20.99 -18.74 26.80
CA PHE A 153 20.77 -17.29 26.85
C PHE A 153 19.62 -16.83 25.94
N CYS A 154 19.37 -17.54 24.84
CA CYS A 154 18.25 -17.26 23.93
C CYS A 154 16.90 -17.85 24.39
N LEU A 155 16.91 -18.82 25.30
CA LEU A 155 15.72 -19.55 25.79
C LEU A 155 14.73 -18.73 26.63
N PRO A 156 15.11 -17.79 27.53
CA PRO A 156 14.15 -17.15 28.44
C PRO A 156 13.28 -16.08 27.76
N PHE A 157 13.70 -15.55 26.61
CA PHE A 157 12.97 -14.50 25.89
C PHE A 157 11.81 -15.02 25.02
N HIS A 158 11.70 -16.34 24.83
CA HIS A 158 10.64 -16.94 24.01
C HIS A 158 9.34 -17.22 24.79
N SER A 159 9.43 -17.46 26.10
CA SER A 159 8.32 -17.98 26.89
C SER A 159 7.16 -16.99 27.08
N PHE A 160 7.43 -15.67 27.15
CA PHE A 160 6.37 -14.65 27.22
C PHE A 160 5.77 -14.31 25.85
N LYS A 161 6.51 -14.47 24.75
CA LYS A 161 5.98 -14.36 23.38
C LYS A 161 4.93 -15.43 23.08
N ASN A 162 5.03 -16.59 23.74
CA ASN A 162 4.19 -17.75 23.43
C ASN A 162 2.72 -17.56 23.82
N ILE A 163 2.38 -16.77 24.85
CA ILE A 163 0.96 -16.53 25.20
C ILE A 163 0.28 -15.63 24.16
N SER A 164 0.94 -14.56 23.72
CA SER A 164 0.45 -13.73 22.60
C SER A 164 0.39 -14.54 21.30
N ILE A 165 1.32 -15.48 21.08
CA ILE A 165 1.27 -16.42 19.94
C ILE A 165 0.09 -17.39 20.07
N ILE A 166 -0.24 -17.90 21.25
CA ILE A 166 -1.39 -18.79 21.47
C ILE A 166 -2.71 -18.03 21.25
N LEU A 167 -2.85 -16.81 21.78
CA LEU A 167 -4.02 -15.95 21.50
C LEU A 167 -4.10 -15.55 20.03
N LEU A 168 -2.96 -15.30 19.38
CA LEU A 168 -2.87 -15.10 17.94
C LEU A 168 -3.32 -16.37 17.20
N ILE A 169 -2.88 -17.57 17.62
CA ILE A 169 -3.28 -18.87 17.05
C ILE A 169 -4.79 -19.09 17.20
N ILE A 170 -5.38 -18.78 18.36
CA ILE A 170 -6.83 -18.91 18.59
C ILE A 170 -7.62 -17.92 17.71
N SER A 171 -7.19 -16.65 17.60
CA SER A 171 -7.81 -15.71 16.65
C SER A 171 -7.55 -16.09 15.18
N ILE A 172 -6.43 -16.76 14.90
CA ILE A 172 -6.05 -17.31 13.58
C ILE A 172 -6.97 -18.47 13.17
N ILE A 173 -7.43 -19.30 14.11
CA ILE A 173 -8.26 -20.47 13.80
C ILE A 173 -9.65 -20.05 13.29
N SER A 174 -10.12 -18.87 13.70
CA SER A 174 -11.35 -18.29 13.15
C SER A 174 -11.07 -17.75 11.75
N ASN A 175 -11.66 -18.38 10.72
CA ASN A 175 -11.60 -17.82 9.38
C ASN A 175 -12.41 -16.51 9.35
N PRO A 176 -11.83 -15.38 8.91
CA PRO A 176 -12.55 -14.13 8.83
C PRO A 176 -13.76 -14.28 7.90
N ILE A 177 -14.90 -13.73 8.30
CA ILE A 177 -16.01 -13.51 7.38
C ILE A 177 -15.64 -12.29 6.55
N ILE A 178 -15.62 -12.45 5.23
CA ILE A 178 -15.15 -11.42 4.30
C ILE A 178 -16.31 -10.91 3.48
N ASP A 179 -16.64 -9.63 3.64
CA ASP A 179 -17.58 -8.97 2.76
C ASP A 179 -16.80 -8.01 1.87
N THR A 180 -16.96 -8.17 0.55
CA THR A 180 -16.20 -7.39 -0.42
C THR A 180 -17.11 -6.50 -1.26
N ILE A 181 -16.83 -5.20 -1.26
CA ILE A 181 -17.45 -4.24 -2.16
C ILE A 181 -16.67 -4.26 -3.47
N LEU A 182 -17.30 -4.77 -4.52
CA LEU A 182 -16.66 -5.00 -5.82
C LEU A 182 -17.39 -4.24 -6.94
N ARG A 183 -16.64 -3.44 -7.68
CA ARG A 183 -17.03 -2.89 -8.98
C ARG A 183 -15.80 -2.24 -9.61
N LEU A 184 -15.89 -1.86 -10.88
CA LEU A 184 -15.00 -0.88 -11.49
C LEU A 184 -14.81 0.36 -10.60
N HIS A 185 -13.61 0.93 -10.67
CA HIS A 185 -13.31 2.22 -10.03
C HIS A 185 -14.34 3.27 -10.44
N ARG A 186 -14.63 4.21 -9.54
CA ARG A 186 -15.47 5.40 -9.79
C ARG A 186 -16.99 5.16 -9.94
N SER A 187 -17.44 3.95 -9.66
CA SER A 187 -18.86 3.57 -9.60
C SER A 187 -19.59 4.03 -8.32
N GLY A 188 -18.89 4.66 -7.37
CA GLY A 188 -19.45 5.05 -6.06
C GLY A 188 -19.09 4.09 -4.92
N THR A 189 -18.26 3.07 -5.18
CA THR A 189 -17.79 2.12 -4.14
C THR A 189 -17.11 2.78 -2.96
N THR A 190 -16.38 3.88 -3.16
CA THR A 190 -15.73 4.61 -2.04
C THR A 190 -16.77 5.20 -1.09
N LEU A 191 -17.83 5.82 -1.62
CA LEU A 191 -18.92 6.37 -0.80
C LEU A 191 -19.59 5.25 -0.02
N LEU A 192 -20.00 4.18 -0.71
CA LEU A 192 -20.66 3.05 -0.07
C LEU A 192 -19.79 2.41 1.03
N TYR A 193 -18.51 2.20 0.74
CA TYR A 193 -17.56 1.61 1.69
C TYR A 193 -17.39 2.48 2.93
N GLU A 194 -17.27 3.80 2.75
CA GLU A 194 -17.18 4.74 3.86
C GLU A 194 -18.46 4.74 4.72
N GLN A 195 -19.65 4.72 4.11
CA GLN A 195 -20.90 4.71 4.86
C GLN A 195 -21.06 3.39 5.64
N LEU A 196 -20.76 2.25 5.02
CA LEU A 196 -20.83 0.96 5.69
C LEU A 196 -19.83 0.86 6.85
N CYS A 197 -18.59 1.33 6.69
CA CYS A 197 -17.60 1.34 7.79
C CYS A 197 -18.02 2.23 8.98
N LYS A 198 -18.88 3.22 8.77
CA LYS A 198 -19.39 4.08 9.86
C LYS A 198 -20.61 3.47 10.56
N VAL A 199 -21.47 2.77 9.83
CA VAL A 199 -22.67 2.11 10.38
C VAL A 199 -22.31 0.80 11.07
N LEU A 200 -21.39 0.03 10.49
CA LEU A 200 -21.08 -1.32 10.90
C LEU A 200 -19.88 -1.37 11.85
N SER A 201 -20.00 -2.15 12.93
CA SER A 201 -18.86 -2.54 13.79
C SER A 201 -18.05 -3.66 13.11
N VAL A 202 -17.32 -3.30 12.04
CA VAL A 202 -16.53 -4.21 11.19
C VAL A 202 -15.08 -3.76 11.11
N ALA A 203 -14.17 -4.70 10.84
CA ALA A 203 -12.79 -4.36 10.52
C ALA A 203 -12.64 -3.92 9.06
N TYR A 204 -11.74 -2.99 8.78
CA TYR A 204 -11.50 -2.47 7.42
C TYR A 204 -10.06 -1.97 7.24
N VAL A 205 -9.64 -1.79 5.99
CA VAL A 205 -8.30 -1.28 5.68
C VAL A 205 -8.24 0.24 5.87
N THR A 206 -7.29 0.70 6.67
CA THR A 206 -6.97 2.13 6.88
C THR A 206 -5.60 2.50 6.29
N PRO A 207 -5.31 3.79 6.08
CA PRO A 207 -3.96 4.25 5.71
C PRO A 207 -2.87 3.76 6.68
N TYR A 208 -3.17 3.75 7.98
CA TYR A 208 -2.32 3.21 9.03
C TYR A 208 -2.04 1.72 8.79
N SER A 209 -3.07 0.92 8.52
CA SER A 209 -2.91 -0.52 8.27
C SER A 209 -2.09 -0.82 7.01
N ILE A 210 -2.08 0.08 6.03
CA ILE A 210 -1.26 -0.03 4.83
C ILE A 210 0.22 0.16 5.17
N LEU A 211 0.57 1.30 5.79
CA LEU A 211 1.96 1.64 6.06
C LEU A 211 2.58 0.80 7.17
N TYR A 212 1.82 0.52 8.23
CA TYR A 212 2.28 -0.21 9.41
C TYR A 212 1.91 -1.69 9.37
N TYR A 213 1.56 -2.24 8.20
CA TYR A 213 1.13 -3.64 8.05
C TYR A 213 2.00 -4.65 8.83
N ASN A 214 3.33 -4.50 8.80
CA ASN A 214 4.24 -5.40 9.50
C ASN A 214 4.25 -5.23 11.02
N HIS A 215 3.92 -4.05 11.52
CA HIS A 215 3.97 -3.68 12.93
C HIS A 215 2.60 -3.66 13.61
N LEU A 216 1.50 -3.90 12.89
CA LEU A 216 0.14 -3.86 13.45
C LEU A 216 -0.03 -4.65 14.75
N ILE A 217 0.43 -5.91 14.77
CA ILE A 217 0.32 -6.79 15.95
C ILE A 217 1.29 -6.38 17.05
N GLU A 218 2.51 -5.98 16.68
CA GLU A 218 3.51 -5.51 17.63
C GLU A 218 3.01 -4.26 18.36
N ALA A 219 2.53 -3.27 17.60
CA ALA A 219 1.98 -2.02 18.11
C ALA A 219 0.82 -2.25 19.08
N GLU A 220 -0.07 -3.19 18.77
CA GLU A 220 -1.19 -3.53 19.64
C GLU A 220 -0.72 -4.22 20.93
N ASN A 221 0.20 -5.19 20.82
CA ASN A 221 0.75 -5.89 21.99
C ASN A 221 1.56 -4.99 22.92
N THR A 222 2.21 -3.95 22.39
CA THR A 222 3.02 -3.00 23.16
C THR A 222 2.28 -1.72 23.53
N ASN A 223 0.96 -1.64 23.25
CA ASN A 223 0.13 -0.44 23.46
C ASN A 223 0.69 0.83 22.75
N GLN A 224 1.37 0.67 21.62
CA GLN A 224 1.94 1.75 20.80
C GLN A 224 1.05 2.18 19.62
N THR A 225 -0.11 1.56 19.42
CA THR A 225 -1.04 1.87 18.32
C THR A 225 -1.36 3.37 18.24
N SER A 226 -1.69 4.02 19.38
CA SER A 226 -1.99 5.45 19.43
C SER A 226 -0.80 6.33 19.07
N THR A 227 0.41 5.96 19.53
CA THR A 227 1.66 6.64 19.21
C THR A 227 1.92 6.65 17.70
N TYR A 228 1.78 5.49 17.03
CA TYR A 228 1.98 5.42 15.57
C TYR A 228 0.92 6.18 14.79
N ILE A 229 -0.35 6.12 15.21
CA ILE A 229 -1.43 6.91 14.61
C ILE A 229 -1.15 8.41 14.72
N ASN A 230 -0.72 8.88 15.90
CA ASN A 230 -0.40 10.29 16.13
C ASN A 230 0.82 10.75 15.33
N ALA A 231 1.87 9.94 15.27
CA ALA A 231 3.04 10.20 14.45
C ALA A 231 2.67 10.31 12.96
N PHE A 232 1.82 9.41 12.48
CA PHE A 232 1.38 9.42 11.09
C PHE A 232 0.49 10.62 10.75
N ASN A 233 -0.44 11.00 11.65
CA ASN A 233 -1.22 12.23 11.51
C ASN A 233 -0.34 13.49 11.55
N LYS A 234 0.70 13.52 12.38
CA LYS A 234 1.71 14.60 12.40
C LYS A 234 2.44 14.67 11.06
N TYR A 235 2.83 13.53 10.49
CA TYR A 235 3.45 13.46 9.17
C TYR A 235 2.55 14.04 8.06
N PHE A 236 1.27 13.67 8.01
CA PHE A 236 0.31 14.26 7.05
C PHE A 236 0.21 15.78 7.21
N ARG A 237 0.10 16.28 8.45
CA ARG A 237 0.05 17.73 8.71
C ARG A 237 1.30 18.45 8.23
N LEU A 238 2.49 17.90 8.49
CA LEU A 238 3.77 18.49 8.08
C LEU A 238 3.93 18.54 6.55
N LEU A 239 3.35 17.58 5.84
CA LEU A 239 3.33 17.56 4.37
C LEU A 239 2.15 18.35 3.76
N GLY A 240 1.34 19.03 4.57
CA GLY A 240 0.14 19.74 4.10
C GLY A 240 -0.95 18.82 3.55
N ILE A 241 -0.88 17.51 3.81
CA ILE A 241 -1.86 16.53 3.35
C ILE A 241 -3.07 16.58 4.28
N ARG A 242 -4.11 17.32 3.85
CA ARG A 242 -5.39 17.42 4.58
C ARG A 242 -6.49 16.61 3.92
N ASN A 243 -6.55 16.66 2.60
CA ASN A 243 -7.57 16.01 1.79
C ASN A 243 -6.92 15.25 0.64
N ARG A 244 -7.57 14.18 0.16
CA ARG A 244 -7.22 13.55 -1.11
C ARG A 244 -7.48 14.52 -2.25
N PHE A 245 -6.58 14.56 -3.22
CA PHE A 245 -6.66 15.56 -4.28
C PHE A 245 -7.88 15.34 -5.20
N ILE A 246 -8.25 14.09 -5.47
CA ILE A 246 -9.25 13.74 -6.50
C ILE A 246 -10.69 14.00 -6.05
N ASP A 247 -10.97 13.83 -4.77
CA ASP A 247 -12.34 13.85 -4.23
C ASP A 247 -12.49 14.68 -2.96
N SER A 248 -11.44 15.40 -2.55
CA SER A 248 -11.41 16.27 -1.38
C SER A 248 -11.79 15.56 -0.07
N ILE A 249 -11.71 14.22 -0.03
CA ILE A 249 -11.99 13.46 1.19
C ILE A 249 -10.88 13.71 2.19
N ARG A 250 -11.26 14.12 3.41
CA ARG A 250 -10.33 14.36 4.51
C ARG A 250 -9.53 13.09 4.82
N VAL A 251 -8.22 13.24 4.95
CA VAL A 251 -7.32 12.13 5.25
C VAL A 251 -6.78 12.22 6.68
N SER A 252 -6.56 11.06 7.26
CA SER A 252 -5.88 10.82 8.52
C SER A 252 -5.27 9.41 8.51
N ALA A 253 -4.60 9.02 9.58
CA ALA A 253 -4.11 7.66 9.74
C ALA A 253 -5.22 6.60 9.66
N LEU A 254 -6.45 6.94 10.07
CA LEU A 254 -7.58 6.00 10.12
C LEU A 254 -8.61 6.22 9.02
N ASN A 255 -8.56 7.37 8.34
CA ASN A 255 -9.55 7.74 7.33
C ASN A 255 -8.89 8.25 6.05
N PRO A 256 -9.51 8.03 4.88
CA PRO A 256 -10.70 7.20 4.66
C PRO A 256 -10.38 5.70 4.71
N PRO A 257 -11.41 4.83 4.75
CA PRO A 257 -11.23 3.42 4.42
C PRO A 257 -10.59 3.26 3.03
N GLU A 258 -9.58 2.40 2.93
CA GLU A 258 -8.73 2.25 1.74
C GLU A 258 -8.80 0.85 1.10
N GLU A 259 -8.23 0.74 -0.10
CA GLU A 259 -8.23 -0.49 -0.88
C GLU A 259 -7.11 -1.45 -0.43
N TYR A 260 -7.41 -2.75 -0.26
CA TYR A 260 -6.41 -3.73 0.18
C TYR A 260 -5.30 -3.97 -0.86
N CYS A 261 -5.49 -3.56 -2.12
CA CYS A 261 -4.46 -3.67 -3.15
C CYS A 261 -3.19 -2.89 -2.80
N PHE A 262 -3.29 -1.84 -1.97
CA PHE A 262 -2.11 -1.12 -1.47
C PHE A 262 -1.26 -2.02 -0.57
N VAL A 263 -1.87 -2.82 0.31
CA VAL A 263 -1.13 -3.80 1.13
C VAL A 263 -0.51 -4.88 0.25
N ILE A 264 -1.31 -5.50 -0.64
CA ILE A 264 -0.82 -6.58 -1.51
C ILE A 264 0.36 -6.10 -2.35
N SER A 265 0.24 -4.94 -2.98
CA SER A 265 1.30 -4.37 -3.81
C SER A 265 2.55 -4.09 -2.99
N GLN A 266 2.46 -3.49 -1.81
CA GLN A 266 3.63 -3.22 -0.98
C GLN A 266 4.36 -4.51 -0.56
N GLN A 267 3.62 -5.55 -0.17
CA GLN A 267 4.24 -6.78 0.32
C GLN A 267 4.79 -7.67 -0.80
N ARG A 268 4.17 -7.71 -1.98
CA ARG A 268 4.68 -8.52 -3.12
C ARG A 268 5.94 -7.93 -3.74
N ASN A 269 6.03 -6.60 -3.84
CA ASN A 269 7.19 -5.93 -4.45
C ASN A 269 8.44 -5.95 -3.55
N ARG A 270 8.32 -6.36 -2.29
CA ARG A 270 9.48 -6.67 -1.45
C ARG A 270 10.17 -7.98 -1.84
N ILE A 271 9.44 -8.88 -2.50
CA ILE A 271 9.92 -10.23 -2.85
C ILE A 271 10.48 -10.24 -4.27
N LEU A 272 9.88 -9.48 -5.20
CA LEU A 272 10.29 -9.45 -6.61
C LEU A 272 10.96 -8.10 -6.94
N SER A 273 12.29 -8.10 -7.00
CA SER A 273 13.16 -6.94 -7.22
C SER A 273 13.09 -6.32 -8.63
N LEU A 274 12.08 -6.65 -9.44
CA LEU A 274 11.94 -6.18 -10.82
C LEU A 274 10.86 -5.08 -10.90
N PRO A 275 11.25 -3.79 -10.84
CA PRO A 275 10.31 -2.66 -10.80
C PRO A 275 9.51 -2.45 -12.10
N LEU A 276 9.76 -3.23 -13.15
CA LEU A 276 9.21 -3.00 -14.49
C LEU A 276 7.90 -3.76 -14.80
N LEU A 277 7.48 -4.71 -13.96
CA LEU A 277 6.29 -5.53 -14.24
C LEU A 277 5.19 -5.28 -13.20
N PHE A 278 4.64 -4.06 -13.21
CA PHE A 278 3.38 -3.78 -12.53
C PHE A 278 2.24 -4.48 -13.29
N THR A 279 2.00 -5.75 -12.98
CA THR A 279 0.92 -6.53 -13.59
C THR A 279 -0.38 -6.37 -12.80
N LYS A 280 -1.53 -6.45 -13.48
CA LYS A 280 -2.85 -6.40 -12.82
C LYS A 280 -3.00 -7.47 -11.74
N ASP A 281 -2.38 -8.65 -11.94
CA ASP A 281 -2.42 -9.77 -10.99
C ASP A 281 -1.69 -9.48 -9.67
N SER A 282 -0.80 -8.46 -9.66
CA SER A 282 -0.10 -8.02 -8.45
C SER A 282 -1.00 -7.23 -7.49
N LEU A 283 -2.18 -6.79 -7.94
CA LEU A 283 -3.15 -6.01 -7.16
C LEU A 283 -4.40 -6.80 -6.78
N ARG A 284 -4.56 -8.00 -7.32
CA ARG A 284 -5.75 -8.86 -7.16
C ARG A 284 -5.56 -9.88 -6.05
N LEU A 285 -6.68 -10.34 -5.51
CA LEU A 285 -6.71 -11.54 -4.68
C LEU A 285 -6.63 -12.78 -5.59
N ASN A 286 -5.62 -13.61 -5.38
CA ASN A 286 -5.44 -14.88 -6.06
C ASN A 286 -4.65 -15.82 -5.14
N SER A 287 -4.49 -17.08 -5.56
CA SER A 287 -3.68 -18.07 -4.82
C SER A 287 -2.29 -17.55 -4.40
N LYS A 288 -1.64 -16.70 -5.21
CA LYS A 288 -0.32 -16.12 -4.90
C LYS A 288 -0.36 -15.00 -3.86
N SER A 289 -1.43 -14.19 -3.82
CA SER A 289 -1.60 -13.12 -2.81
C SER A 289 -2.36 -13.58 -1.57
N TYR A 290 -2.99 -14.76 -1.60
CA TYR A 290 -3.84 -15.29 -0.53
C TYR A 290 -3.18 -15.22 0.85
N LYS A 291 -1.94 -15.68 1.00
CA LYS A 291 -1.24 -15.66 2.31
C LYS A 291 -1.11 -14.25 2.89
N ILE A 292 -0.81 -13.25 2.05
CA ILE A 292 -0.68 -11.85 2.47
C ILE A 292 -2.05 -11.30 2.86
N PHE A 293 -3.05 -11.55 2.02
CA PHE A 293 -4.41 -11.07 2.23
C PHE A 293 -5.07 -11.70 3.48
N ASN A 294 -4.90 -13.00 3.69
CA ASN A 294 -5.40 -13.69 4.88
C ASN A 294 -4.77 -13.15 6.16
N ASN A 295 -3.45 -12.90 6.12
CA ASN A 295 -2.75 -12.28 7.24
C ASN A 295 -3.24 -10.85 7.50
N LEU A 296 -3.51 -10.06 6.45
CA LEU A 296 -4.13 -8.75 6.59
C LEU A 296 -5.47 -8.84 7.33
N CYS A 297 -6.40 -9.67 6.86
CA CYS A 297 -7.72 -9.80 7.47
C CYS A 297 -7.65 -10.12 8.97
N ARG A 298 -6.80 -11.09 9.33
CA ARG A 298 -6.58 -11.48 10.74
C ARG A 298 -5.98 -10.36 11.57
N LYS A 299 -5.01 -9.63 11.02
CA LYS A 299 -4.44 -8.45 11.69
C LYS A 299 -5.49 -7.36 11.92
N LEU A 300 -6.35 -7.10 10.94
CA LEU A 300 -7.40 -6.10 11.07
C LEU A 300 -8.39 -6.48 12.18
N ILE A 301 -8.88 -7.72 12.21
CA ILE A 301 -9.75 -8.22 13.30
C ILE A 301 -9.05 -8.07 14.66
N TYR A 302 -7.80 -8.54 14.76
CA TYR A 302 -7.06 -8.51 16.02
C TYR A 302 -6.86 -7.10 16.57
N THR A 303 -6.53 -6.15 15.69
CA THR A 303 -6.19 -4.77 16.08
C THR A 303 -7.39 -3.85 16.21
N GLN A 304 -8.47 -4.09 15.46
CA GLN A 304 -9.66 -3.23 15.49
C GLN A 304 -10.77 -3.78 16.39
N LYS A 305 -10.70 -5.07 16.74
CA LYS A 305 -11.63 -5.76 17.66
C LYS A 305 -13.10 -5.48 17.33
N PRO A 306 -13.53 -5.68 16.06
CA PRO A 306 -14.92 -5.45 15.69
C PRO A 306 -15.84 -6.44 16.42
N GLU A 307 -17.04 -6.00 16.82
CA GLU A 307 -18.02 -6.87 17.48
C GLU A 307 -18.50 -8.01 16.58
N SER A 308 -18.59 -7.75 15.28
CA SER A 308 -19.11 -8.69 14.29
C SER A 308 -18.10 -9.77 13.84
N ASN A 309 -16.81 -9.60 14.15
CA ASN A 309 -15.72 -10.41 13.59
C ASN A 309 -15.69 -10.46 12.03
N ILE A 310 -16.32 -9.48 11.37
CA ILE A 310 -16.36 -9.33 9.92
C ILE A 310 -15.27 -8.37 9.46
N VAL A 311 -14.68 -8.64 8.30
CA VAL A 311 -13.81 -7.70 7.58
C VAL A 311 -14.52 -7.22 6.33
N LEU A 312 -14.84 -5.92 6.30
CA LEU A 312 -15.37 -5.25 5.13
C LEU A 312 -14.22 -4.73 4.28
N LEU A 313 -14.16 -5.15 3.02
CA LEU A 313 -13.04 -4.89 2.14
C LEU A 313 -13.51 -4.32 0.80
N LYS A 314 -12.64 -3.55 0.14
CA LYS A 314 -12.89 -3.00 -1.19
C LYS A 314 -11.63 -3.15 -2.04
N ASN A 315 -11.79 -3.64 -3.26
CA ASN A 315 -10.74 -3.60 -4.28
C ASN A 315 -11.31 -3.64 -5.69
N PRO A 316 -11.36 -2.51 -6.41
CA PRO A 316 -11.92 -2.48 -7.76
C PRO A 316 -11.12 -3.32 -8.78
N TRP A 317 -9.87 -3.67 -8.46
CA TRP A 317 -9.06 -4.55 -9.30
C TRP A 317 -9.64 -5.98 -9.36
N ASP A 318 -10.39 -6.40 -8.35
CA ASP A 318 -11.01 -7.72 -8.24
C ASP A 318 -12.41 -7.80 -8.88
N TYR A 319 -12.88 -6.76 -9.56
CA TYR A 319 -14.10 -6.86 -10.37
C TYR A 319 -13.95 -7.92 -11.47
N GLY A 320 -14.86 -8.91 -11.48
CA GLY A 320 -14.79 -10.09 -12.35
C GLY A 320 -13.91 -11.23 -11.80
N ASN A 321 -13.48 -11.15 -10.54
CA ASN A 321 -12.65 -12.15 -9.86
C ASN A 321 -13.40 -12.87 -8.72
N GLU A 322 -14.71 -12.69 -8.62
CA GLU A 322 -15.54 -13.13 -7.51
C GLU A 322 -15.50 -14.65 -7.31
N SER A 323 -15.49 -15.43 -8.40
CA SER A 323 -15.39 -16.89 -8.34
C SER A 323 -14.08 -17.39 -7.72
N GLU A 324 -12.96 -16.73 -8.02
CA GLU A 324 -11.67 -17.04 -7.41
C GLU A 324 -11.65 -16.65 -5.93
N ILE A 325 -12.26 -15.51 -5.58
CA ILE A 325 -12.42 -15.10 -4.18
C ILE A 325 -13.24 -16.13 -3.40
N LEU A 326 -14.35 -16.64 -3.96
CA LEU A 326 -15.16 -17.68 -3.30
C LEU A 326 -14.42 -18.99 -3.10
N LYS A 327 -13.51 -19.39 -4.01
CA LYS A 327 -12.67 -20.57 -3.77
C LYS A 327 -11.77 -20.40 -2.54
N LEU A 328 -11.26 -19.19 -2.33
CA LEU A 328 -10.39 -18.86 -1.20
C LEU A 328 -11.18 -18.57 0.08
N TYR A 329 -12.38 -17.99 -0.05
CA TYR A 329 -13.28 -17.59 1.02
C TYR A 329 -14.72 -17.99 0.68
N PRO A 330 -15.12 -19.25 0.94
CA PRO A 330 -16.45 -19.76 0.55
C PRO A 330 -17.62 -19.02 1.17
N ASN A 331 -17.39 -18.31 2.28
CA ASN A 331 -18.38 -17.52 2.98
C ASN A 331 -18.46 -16.06 2.52
N ALA A 332 -17.63 -15.65 1.55
CA ALA A 332 -17.59 -14.26 1.14
C ALA A 332 -18.92 -13.80 0.52
N LYS A 333 -19.32 -12.56 0.80
CA LYS A 333 -20.44 -11.89 0.14
C LYS A 333 -19.95 -10.70 -0.67
N PHE A 334 -20.66 -10.40 -1.75
CA PHE A 334 -20.28 -9.35 -2.70
C PHE A 334 -21.36 -8.29 -2.81
N ILE A 335 -20.95 -7.03 -2.69
CA ILE A 335 -21.83 -5.88 -2.87
C ILE A 335 -21.38 -5.13 -4.11
N HIS A 336 -22.27 -5.05 -5.10
CA HIS A 336 -22.03 -4.41 -6.38
C HIS A 336 -22.85 -3.13 -6.54
N ILE A 337 -22.18 -2.06 -6.93
CA ILE A 337 -22.83 -0.79 -7.26
C ILE A 337 -22.81 -0.54 -8.77
N LEU A 338 -23.98 -0.38 -9.38
CA LEU A 338 -24.13 -0.02 -10.79
C LEU A 338 -24.18 1.49 -10.91
N ARG A 339 -23.56 2.07 -11.93
CA ARG A 339 -23.59 3.52 -12.16
C ARG A 339 -23.59 3.76 -13.65
N ASN A 340 -24.24 4.85 -14.08
CA ASN A 340 -24.24 5.28 -15.47
C ASN A 340 -22.82 5.18 -16.09
N PRO A 341 -22.64 4.44 -17.20
CA PRO A 341 -21.33 4.21 -17.81
C PRO A 341 -20.57 5.49 -18.13
N LEU A 342 -21.26 6.50 -18.66
CA LEU A 342 -20.64 7.76 -19.07
C LEU A 342 -20.08 8.50 -17.85
N GLU A 343 -20.79 8.45 -16.72
CA GLU A 343 -20.29 9.03 -15.47
C GLU A 343 -19.06 8.28 -14.93
N VAL A 344 -19.06 6.95 -15.04
CA VAL A 344 -17.91 6.12 -14.62
C VAL A 344 -16.69 6.42 -15.50
N ILE A 345 -16.87 6.46 -16.82
CA ILE A 345 -15.80 6.77 -17.78
C ILE A 345 -15.28 8.19 -17.54
N ASN A 346 -16.16 9.18 -17.37
CA ASN A 346 -15.76 10.55 -17.06
C ASN A 346 -14.92 10.64 -15.78
N SER A 347 -15.42 10.04 -14.70
CA SER A 347 -14.72 10.09 -13.42
C SER A 347 -13.40 9.32 -13.43
N ALA A 348 -13.32 8.20 -14.17
CA ALA A 348 -12.09 7.45 -14.35
C ALA A 348 -11.06 8.22 -15.19
N TYR A 349 -11.52 8.87 -16.27
CA TYR A 349 -10.71 9.75 -17.09
C TYR A 349 -10.11 10.89 -16.27
N LEU A 350 -10.93 11.62 -15.50
CA LEU A 350 -10.47 12.73 -14.66
C LEU A 350 -9.45 12.27 -13.61
N ALA A 351 -9.71 11.14 -12.95
CA ALA A 351 -8.75 10.56 -12.01
C ALA A 351 -7.41 10.22 -12.66
N GLN A 352 -7.45 9.60 -13.85
CA GLN A 352 -6.25 9.26 -14.60
C GLN A 352 -5.53 10.53 -15.06
N TYR A 353 -6.26 11.55 -15.51
CA TYR A 353 -5.74 12.86 -15.88
C TYR A 353 -4.99 13.49 -14.71
N HIS A 354 -5.58 13.53 -13.52
CA HIS A 354 -4.94 14.08 -12.34
C HIS A 354 -3.65 13.33 -11.97
N HIS A 355 -3.66 12.00 -12.05
CA HIS A 355 -2.46 11.23 -11.74
C HIS A 355 -1.34 11.35 -12.77
N ILE A 356 -1.67 11.40 -14.07
CA ILE A 356 -0.72 11.26 -15.18
C ILE A 356 -0.29 12.60 -15.78
N SER A 357 -1.17 13.60 -15.86
CA SER A 357 -0.84 14.87 -16.52
C SER A 357 0.27 15.67 -15.83
N GLY A 358 0.57 15.34 -14.56
CA GLY A 358 1.59 16.02 -13.77
C GLY A 358 1.13 17.40 -13.26
N ALA A 359 -0.03 17.89 -13.69
CA ALA A 359 -0.60 19.15 -13.21
C ALA A 359 -0.73 19.17 -11.67
N HIS A 360 -0.96 17.99 -11.07
CA HIS A 360 -1.08 17.86 -9.63
C HIS A 360 -0.38 16.60 -9.12
N PHE A 361 0.59 16.79 -8.22
CA PHE A 361 1.14 15.72 -7.41
C PHE A 361 0.15 15.42 -6.28
N ASP A 362 -0.30 14.17 -6.16
CA ASP A 362 -1.12 13.73 -5.03
C ASP A 362 -0.19 13.13 -3.94
N PRO A 363 0.20 13.91 -2.92
CA PRO A 363 1.13 13.46 -1.88
C PRO A 363 0.54 12.32 -1.03
N TYR A 364 -0.78 12.23 -0.93
CA TYR A 364 -1.44 11.16 -0.20
C TYR A 364 -1.27 9.83 -0.92
N VAL A 365 -1.66 9.76 -2.20
CA VAL A 365 -1.49 8.53 -3.00
C VAL A 365 -0.02 8.15 -3.07
N TRP A 366 0.88 9.13 -3.22
CA TRP A 366 2.32 8.87 -3.19
C TRP A 366 2.78 8.28 -1.85
N THR A 367 2.20 8.69 -0.72
CA THR A 367 2.58 8.15 0.58
C THR A 367 2.22 6.66 0.69
N ILE A 368 1.00 6.28 0.29
CA ILE A 368 0.50 4.91 0.47
C ILE A 368 0.83 3.95 -0.69
N ALA A 369 1.24 4.46 -1.86
CA ALA A 369 1.58 3.65 -3.03
C ALA A 369 2.87 2.82 -2.84
N SER A 370 2.87 1.62 -3.41
CA SER A 370 4.09 0.80 -3.53
C SER A 370 5.12 1.47 -4.46
N ASN A 371 6.40 1.10 -4.34
CA ASN A 371 7.45 1.60 -5.22
C ASN A 371 7.21 1.28 -6.70
N SER A 372 6.62 0.12 -7.02
CA SER A 372 6.28 -0.22 -8.40
C SER A 372 5.13 0.61 -8.95
N LEU A 373 4.11 0.92 -8.13
CA LEU A 373 3.05 1.83 -8.53
C LEU A 373 3.60 3.26 -8.73
N LYS A 374 4.49 3.72 -7.85
CA LYS A 374 5.20 5.00 -8.02
C LYS A 374 5.98 5.05 -9.32
N SER A 375 6.78 4.01 -9.60
CA SER A 375 7.53 3.90 -10.86
C SER A 375 6.59 3.91 -12.08
N ALA A 376 5.50 3.14 -12.04
CA ALA A 376 4.52 3.11 -13.12
C ALA A 376 3.88 4.49 -13.36
N LEU A 377 3.57 5.24 -12.29
CA LEU A 377 3.05 6.60 -12.38
C LEU A 377 4.09 7.56 -12.96
N CYS A 378 5.36 7.49 -12.54
CA CYS A 378 6.43 8.29 -13.10
C CYS A 378 6.65 8.01 -14.60
N THR A 379 6.68 6.74 -14.99
CA THR A 379 6.79 6.35 -16.40
C THR A 379 5.60 6.84 -17.21
N ALA A 380 4.38 6.72 -16.68
CA ALA A 380 3.18 7.22 -17.34
C ALA A 380 3.22 8.74 -17.53
N ARG A 381 3.66 9.50 -16.52
CA ARG A 381 3.86 10.95 -16.60
C ARG A 381 4.90 11.33 -17.65
N PHE A 382 6.03 10.63 -17.69
CA PHE A 382 7.06 10.84 -18.70
C PHE A 382 6.55 10.58 -20.13
N ILE A 383 5.82 9.48 -20.34
CA ILE A 383 5.20 9.20 -21.64
C ILE A 383 4.17 10.28 -22.00
N TYR A 384 3.37 10.72 -21.04
CA TYR A 384 2.40 11.79 -21.23
C TYR A 384 3.08 13.08 -21.69
N SER A 385 4.18 13.49 -21.05
CA SER A 385 4.93 14.69 -21.46
C SER A 385 5.52 14.58 -22.86
N LEU A 386 5.93 13.39 -23.30
CA LEU A 386 6.44 13.17 -24.67
C LEU A 386 5.36 13.19 -25.75
N MET A 387 4.12 12.82 -25.41
CA MET A 387 3.03 12.71 -26.39
C MET A 387 2.38 14.04 -26.75
N GLY A 388 2.53 15.06 -25.90
CA GLY A 388 1.78 16.32 -25.98
C GLY A 388 0.34 16.17 -25.47
N THR A 389 -0.19 17.25 -24.86
CA THR A 389 -1.47 17.24 -24.12
C THR A 389 -2.63 16.66 -24.93
N ASN A 390 -2.87 17.16 -26.16
CA ASN A 390 -4.04 16.76 -26.96
C ASN A 390 -4.03 15.26 -27.34
N LYS A 391 -2.88 14.74 -27.76
CA LYS A 391 -2.75 13.32 -28.13
C LYS A 391 -2.83 12.42 -26.90
N ALA A 392 -2.26 12.86 -25.78
CA ALA A 392 -2.25 12.13 -24.54
C ALA A 392 -3.65 12.04 -23.90
N THR A 393 -4.41 13.14 -23.84
CA THR A 393 -5.78 13.17 -23.32
C THR A 393 -6.72 12.29 -24.14
N LYS A 394 -6.67 12.36 -25.47
CA LYS A 394 -7.46 11.49 -26.35
C LYS A 394 -7.12 10.01 -26.16
N ARG A 395 -5.82 9.67 -26.10
CA ARG A 395 -5.38 8.29 -25.82
C ARG A 395 -5.87 7.81 -24.46
N MET A 396 -5.85 8.67 -23.45
CA MET A 396 -6.29 8.34 -22.11
C MET A 396 -7.81 8.10 -22.03
N LEU A 397 -8.61 8.93 -22.72
CA LEU A 397 -10.04 8.71 -22.87
C LEU A 397 -10.34 7.37 -23.57
N ASN A 398 -9.67 7.09 -24.68
CA ASN A 398 -9.81 5.82 -25.40
C ASN A 398 -9.43 4.62 -24.52
N ASN A 399 -8.32 4.72 -23.77
CA ASN A 399 -7.89 3.68 -22.85
C ASN A 399 -8.92 3.44 -21.73
N THR A 400 -9.47 4.52 -21.17
CA THR A 400 -10.48 4.45 -20.10
C THR A 400 -11.78 3.83 -20.62
N THR A 401 -12.23 4.26 -21.80
CA THR A 401 -13.42 3.71 -22.47
C THR A 401 -13.23 2.23 -22.77
N ASN A 402 -12.12 1.85 -23.42
CA ASN A 402 -11.81 0.45 -23.70
C ASN A 402 -11.69 -0.40 -22.44
N MET A 403 -11.11 0.14 -21.36
CA MET A 403 -11.07 -0.54 -20.06
C MET A 403 -12.49 -0.83 -19.55
N TYR A 404 -13.39 0.15 -19.60
CA TYR A 404 -14.78 -0.02 -19.19
C TYR A 404 -15.50 -1.06 -20.07
N LEU A 405 -15.42 -0.90 -21.40
CA LEU A 405 -16.08 -1.79 -22.38
C LEU A 405 -15.61 -3.24 -22.29
N ASN A 406 -14.33 -3.46 -21.97
CA ASN A 406 -13.78 -4.81 -21.85
C ASN A 406 -14.05 -5.45 -20.48
N LYS A 407 -14.04 -4.67 -19.39
CA LYS A 407 -14.20 -5.22 -18.04
C LYS A 407 -15.66 -5.37 -17.60
N THR A 408 -16.57 -4.53 -18.09
CA THR A 408 -17.97 -4.55 -17.67
C THR A 408 -18.65 -5.89 -17.99
N PRO A 409 -18.54 -6.46 -19.22
CA PRO A 409 -19.12 -7.77 -19.50
C PRO A 409 -18.58 -8.86 -18.58
N ILE A 410 -17.26 -8.89 -18.33
CA ILE A 410 -16.61 -9.89 -17.48
C ILE A 410 -17.19 -9.86 -16.07
N GLY A 411 -17.29 -8.67 -15.48
CA GLY A 411 -17.81 -8.56 -14.12
C GLY A 411 -19.33 -8.76 -14.03
N LEU A 412 -20.11 -8.37 -15.04
CA LEU A 412 -21.55 -8.67 -15.09
C LEU A 412 -21.80 -10.19 -15.19
N ASN A 413 -21.07 -10.88 -16.06
CA ASN A 413 -21.18 -12.34 -16.19
C ASN A 413 -20.76 -13.05 -14.90
N SER A 414 -19.69 -12.57 -14.25
CA SER A 414 -19.25 -13.08 -12.95
C SER A 414 -20.37 -12.94 -11.90
N ILE A 415 -20.95 -11.74 -11.75
CA ILE A 415 -22.09 -11.49 -10.85
C ILE A 415 -23.25 -12.45 -11.12
N GLN A 416 -23.65 -12.60 -12.39
CA GLN A 416 -24.78 -13.44 -12.77
C GLN A 416 -24.54 -14.93 -12.50
N SER A 417 -23.28 -15.37 -12.49
CA SER A 417 -22.92 -16.76 -12.22
C SER A 417 -22.95 -17.14 -10.73
N LEU A 418 -23.10 -16.16 -9.83
CA LEU A 418 -23.05 -16.39 -8.39
C LEU A 418 -24.44 -16.66 -7.81
N PRO A 419 -24.54 -17.45 -6.72
CA PRO A 419 -25.79 -17.58 -5.98
C PRO A 419 -26.28 -16.22 -5.47
N SER A 420 -27.59 -15.97 -5.55
CA SER A 420 -28.21 -14.73 -5.06
C SER A 420 -27.95 -14.48 -3.57
N SER A 421 -27.76 -15.53 -2.78
CA SER A 421 -27.38 -15.44 -1.36
C SER A 421 -25.98 -14.87 -1.12
N ARG A 422 -25.16 -14.74 -2.17
CA ARG A 422 -23.78 -14.24 -2.11
C ARG A 422 -23.62 -12.88 -2.77
N VAL A 423 -24.65 -12.34 -3.43
CA VAL A 423 -24.56 -11.08 -4.17
C VAL A 423 -25.71 -10.14 -3.86
N TYR A 424 -25.36 -8.90 -3.49
CA TYR A 424 -26.29 -7.78 -3.45
C TYR A 424 -25.90 -6.74 -4.51
N THR A 425 -26.87 -6.30 -5.32
CA THR A 425 -26.65 -5.30 -6.36
C THR A 425 -27.54 -4.08 -6.14
N ILE A 426 -26.97 -2.89 -6.28
CA ILE A 426 -27.66 -1.61 -6.09
C ILE A 426 -27.22 -0.62 -7.18
N THR A 427 -28.08 0.31 -7.60
CA THR A 427 -27.68 1.42 -8.47
C THR A 427 -27.19 2.60 -7.65
N TYR A 428 -26.27 3.40 -8.20
CA TYR A 428 -25.73 4.59 -7.55
C TYR A 428 -26.85 5.61 -7.29
N SER A 429 -27.78 5.78 -8.23
CA SER A 429 -28.98 6.62 -8.05
C SER A 429 -29.79 6.20 -6.82
N ASN A 430 -30.16 4.93 -6.73
CA ASN A 430 -30.94 4.41 -5.61
C ASN A 430 -30.18 4.49 -4.27
N LEU A 431 -28.85 4.28 -4.28
CA LEU A 431 -28.03 4.48 -3.08
C LEU A 431 -28.06 5.93 -2.57
N ILE A 432 -28.04 6.91 -3.48
CA ILE A 432 -28.06 8.33 -3.10
C ILE A 432 -29.46 8.75 -2.63
N GLU A 433 -30.50 8.30 -3.33
CA GLU A 433 -31.90 8.69 -3.06
C GLU A 433 -32.46 8.04 -1.79
N ASN A 434 -32.10 6.78 -1.53
CA ASN A 434 -32.64 5.97 -0.43
C ASN A 434 -31.53 5.44 0.49
N LEU A 435 -30.52 6.26 0.81
CA LEU A 435 -29.30 5.81 1.50
C LEU A 435 -29.56 4.96 2.75
N VAL A 436 -30.41 5.43 3.67
CA VAL A 436 -30.69 4.74 4.94
C VAL A 436 -31.35 3.37 4.72
N GLU A 437 -32.34 3.31 3.83
CA GLU A 437 -33.02 2.05 3.48
C GLU A 437 -32.04 1.07 2.84
N GLN A 438 -31.22 1.55 1.91
CA GLN A 438 -30.27 0.72 1.20
C GLN A 438 -29.15 0.20 2.10
N LEU A 439 -28.66 1.01 3.05
CA LEU A 439 -27.72 0.56 4.08
C LEU A 439 -28.36 -0.53 4.95
N ASN A 440 -29.62 -0.36 5.38
CA ASN A 440 -30.33 -1.38 6.15
C ASN A 440 -30.45 -2.71 5.39
N LEU A 441 -30.84 -2.68 4.11
CA LEU A 441 -30.92 -3.87 3.25
C LEU A 441 -29.57 -4.57 3.10
N ILE A 442 -28.48 -3.80 2.95
CA ILE A 442 -27.12 -4.35 2.90
C ILE A 442 -26.75 -4.99 4.25
N CYS A 443 -27.08 -4.37 5.38
CA CYS A 443 -26.81 -4.93 6.71
C CYS A 443 -27.55 -6.26 6.90
N GLN A 444 -28.83 -6.33 6.52
CA GLN A 444 -29.62 -7.56 6.53
C GLN A 444 -29.01 -8.64 5.62
N PHE A 445 -28.59 -8.27 4.42
CA PHE A 445 -27.91 -9.16 3.49
C PHE A 445 -26.61 -9.71 4.07
N ILE A 446 -25.81 -8.88 4.73
CA ILE A 446 -24.57 -9.29 5.43
C ILE A 446 -24.91 -10.17 6.64
N GLY A 447 -26.05 -9.96 7.29
CA GLY A 447 -26.47 -10.65 8.50
C GLY A 447 -26.08 -9.91 9.78
N ILE A 448 -25.91 -8.58 9.71
CA ILE A 448 -25.68 -7.71 10.87
C ILE A 448 -26.97 -6.96 11.18
N GLN A 449 -27.40 -6.98 12.43
CA GLN A 449 -28.49 -6.15 12.92
C GLN A 449 -27.94 -4.75 13.24
N VAL A 450 -28.62 -3.71 12.75
CA VAL A 450 -28.29 -2.31 13.00
C VAL A 450 -29.49 -1.59 13.61
N THR A 451 -29.24 -0.68 14.54
CA THR A 451 -30.29 0.12 15.15
C THR A 451 -30.66 1.29 14.25
N PRO A 452 -31.90 1.81 14.32
CA PRO A 452 -32.28 3.03 13.60
C PRO A 452 -31.37 4.23 13.92
N GLU A 453 -30.85 4.31 15.15
CA GLU A 453 -29.93 5.39 15.56
C GLU A 453 -28.61 5.33 14.79
N GLN A 454 -28.03 4.13 14.61
CA GLN A 454 -26.81 3.95 13.82
C GLN A 454 -27.00 4.39 12.37
N LEU A 455 -28.19 4.19 11.81
CA LEU A 455 -28.51 4.59 10.43
C LEU A 455 -28.85 6.08 10.29
N SER A 456 -29.39 6.71 11.33
CA SER A 456 -29.88 8.11 11.27
C SER A 456 -28.80 9.18 11.14
N LYS A 457 -27.54 8.86 11.45
CA LYS A 457 -26.41 9.83 11.48
C LYS A 457 -25.79 10.11 10.10
N HIS A 458 -26.44 9.66 9.03
CA HIS A 458 -25.85 9.60 7.70
C HIS A 458 -26.51 10.58 6.73
N ASN A 459 -25.76 11.61 6.32
CA ASN A 459 -26.15 12.49 5.23
C ASN A 459 -25.40 12.10 3.96
N CYS A 460 -26.12 12.00 2.85
CA CYS A 460 -25.53 11.79 1.54
C CYS A 460 -25.40 13.12 0.80
N TYR A 461 -24.20 13.43 0.33
CA TYR A 461 -24.02 14.53 -0.61
C TYR A 461 -23.95 13.95 -2.03
N LYS A 462 -24.94 14.31 -2.86
CA LYS A 462 -24.91 13.99 -4.28
C LYS A 462 -23.88 14.88 -4.95
N LYS A 463 -22.77 14.29 -5.42
CA LYS A 463 -21.81 15.01 -6.25
C LYS A 463 -22.49 15.34 -7.58
N GLN A 464 -22.58 16.62 -7.92
CA GLN A 464 -23.08 17.04 -9.22
C GLN A 464 -22.19 16.47 -10.33
N PHE A 465 -22.80 15.88 -11.35
CA PHE A 465 -22.09 15.36 -12.50
C PHE A 465 -21.80 16.50 -13.47
N LYS A 466 -20.51 16.84 -13.62
CA LYS A 466 -20.01 17.73 -14.67
C LYS A 466 -19.05 16.93 -15.56
N PRO A 467 -19.41 16.63 -16.81
CA PRO A 467 -18.51 15.93 -17.72
C PRO A 467 -17.30 16.83 -18.04
N ALA A 468 -16.14 16.21 -18.23
CA ALA A 468 -14.99 16.90 -18.82
C ALA A 468 -15.28 17.19 -20.29
N ASP A 469 -14.79 18.32 -20.81
CA ASP A 469 -15.09 18.77 -22.18
C ASP A 469 -14.82 17.68 -23.23
N ILE A 470 -13.68 16.99 -23.13
CA ILE A 470 -13.32 15.90 -24.05
C ILE A 470 -14.28 14.70 -23.97
N VAL A 471 -14.82 14.41 -22.78
CA VAL A 471 -15.79 13.33 -22.58
C VAL A 471 -17.16 13.75 -23.13
N GLN A 472 -17.54 15.01 -22.95
CA GLN A 472 -18.76 15.57 -23.52
C GLN A 472 -18.70 15.56 -25.06
N GLU A 473 -17.60 16.01 -25.64
CA GLU A 473 -17.34 16.00 -27.10
C GLU A 473 -17.48 14.59 -27.69
N HIS A 474 -16.97 13.57 -26.99
CA HIS A 474 -16.97 12.19 -27.46
C HIS A 474 -18.13 11.33 -26.90
N SER A 475 -19.10 11.94 -26.21
CA SER A 475 -20.17 11.22 -25.50
C SER A 475 -21.01 10.33 -26.43
N GLN A 476 -21.39 10.83 -27.61
CA GLN A 476 -22.17 10.06 -28.59
C GLN A 476 -21.39 8.85 -29.12
N SER A 477 -20.09 9.00 -29.38
CA SER A 477 -19.24 7.87 -29.81
C SER A 477 -19.08 6.82 -28.70
N ILE A 478 -18.98 7.24 -27.44
CA ILE A 478 -18.91 6.33 -26.29
C ILE A 478 -20.25 5.56 -26.14
N ILE A 479 -21.38 6.25 -26.26
CA ILE A 479 -22.72 5.64 -26.20
C ILE A 479 -22.90 4.62 -27.32
N GLN A 480 -22.52 4.98 -28.55
CA GLN A 480 -22.59 4.07 -29.69
C GLN A 480 -21.77 2.78 -29.46
N GLN A 481 -20.54 2.90 -28.93
CA GLN A 481 -19.72 1.74 -28.57
C GLN A 481 -20.33 0.87 -27.46
N LEU A 482 -21.07 1.47 -26.52
CA LEU A 482 -21.80 0.72 -25.49
C LEU A 482 -22.94 -0.09 -26.12
N ILE A 483 -23.71 0.53 -27.02
CA ILE A 483 -24.82 -0.12 -27.74
C ILE A 483 -24.30 -1.29 -28.58
N GLU A 484 -23.24 -1.07 -29.37
CA GLU A 484 -22.62 -2.10 -30.21
C GLU A 484 -22.13 -3.33 -29.42
N ARG A 485 -21.85 -3.16 -28.13
CA ARG A 485 -21.43 -4.24 -27.23
C ARG A 485 -22.55 -4.78 -26.34
N ASN A 486 -23.80 -4.39 -26.58
CA ASN A 486 -24.96 -4.74 -25.74
C ASN A 486 -24.75 -4.41 -24.26
N LEU A 487 -24.06 -3.31 -23.97
CA LEU A 487 -23.85 -2.82 -22.61
C LEU A 487 -24.94 -1.81 -22.25
N PRO A 488 -25.41 -1.79 -20.98
CA PRO A 488 -26.37 -0.80 -20.54
C PRO A 488 -25.83 0.60 -20.75
N THR A 489 -26.63 1.48 -21.34
CA THR A 489 -26.30 2.91 -21.55
C THR A 489 -26.74 3.78 -20.38
N ASN A 490 -27.75 3.31 -19.63
CA ASN A 490 -28.29 3.92 -18.42
C ASN A 490 -28.53 2.84 -17.36
N TYR A 491 -28.38 3.22 -16.09
CA TYR A 491 -28.69 2.40 -14.91
C TYR A 491 -29.53 3.19 -13.93
#